data_AF-A0A1G0DP95-F1
#
_entry.id   AF-A0A1G0DP95-F1
#
_cell.length_a   1.000
_cell.length_b   1.000
_cell.length_c   1.000
_cell.angle_alpha   90.00
_cell.angle_beta   90.00
_cell.angle_gamma   90.00
#
_symmetry.space_group_name_H-M   'P 1'
#
loop_
_entity.id
_entity.type
_entity.pdbx_description
1 polymer ?
#
loop_
_entity_poly.entity_id
_entity_poly.type
_entity_poly.pdbx_seq_one_letter_code
_entity_poly.pdbx_strand_id
1 'polypeptide(L)'
;MPISWKKKNKNLKPAVILNSIEAIRTVSPEGRISFSGFELDDALPALQSMLEFPPAAIDVDKSVLVWKALSSITTKLTPATFESAINTVFTAQNATIDSDYHILTSVSFNPNGLNRRTTIDGSTIRLLDTEFPKKYGSNRIEAITRAKIPVDPTPKGYTRGIIHVRAKNPYGAITKALRTIDLQRAILCLLCNYRMEYRGIEWIPINVVRLGGCHTVHYPDGKMAAETVWFEPNYTEAPIYRPAQGSVLQKNLSNCLRRLFKSNYAAQLSDALLRYVRALDERDQNNAFIKLWGAVEALTSPGEAKYDLVIRRCSFLYRDTLYHRQILEHLRECRNQSVHAGDQSDSAKIHCYQLQTYFYSLVFFHLANVHEFASLDEANQFLDLPTDKDTLLKQKRMRLKALRFVS
;
A
#
# COMPACT_ATOMS: atom_id res chain seq x y z
N MET A 1 -1.52 -3.20 21.51
CA MET A 1 -0.05 -3.33 21.57
C MET A 1 0.57 -1.94 21.49
N PRO A 2 1.54 -1.61 22.35
CA PRO A 2 2.28 -0.36 22.26
C PRO A 2 3.27 -0.37 21.08
N ILE A 3 3.74 0.81 20.70
CA ILE A 3 4.90 0.99 19.82
C ILE A 3 6.14 0.58 20.63
N SER A 4 7.06 -0.16 20.02
CA SER A 4 8.29 -0.60 20.70
C SER A 4 9.48 -0.68 19.74
N TRP A 5 10.69 -0.83 20.26
CA TRP A 5 11.86 -1.07 19.43
C TRP A 5 11.82 -2.44 18.74
N LYS A 6 12.24 -2.51 17.48
CA LYS A 6 12.35 -3.77 16.73
C LYS A 6 13.33 -4.73 17.42
N LYS A 7 12.86 -5.95 17.70
CA LYS A 7 13.67 -6.99 18.35
C LYS A 7 14.37 -7.95 17.40
N LYS A 8 13.89 -8.06 16.15
CA LYS A 8 14.42 -9.02 15.16
C LYS A 8 15.83 -8.66 14.67
N ASN A 9 16.13 -7.38 14.51
CA ASN A 9 17.46 -6.93 14.08
C ASN A 9 18.27 -6.45 15.29
N LYS A 10 19.11 -7.33 15.85
CA LYS A 10 19.94 -7.05 17.02
C LYS A 10 21.04 -6.00 16.78
N ASN A 11 21.31 -5.65 15.52
CA ASN A 11 22.32 -4.65 15.17
C ASN A 11 21.82 -3.21 15.27
N LEU A 12 20.50 -3.01 15.39
CA LEU A 12 19.93 -1.68 15.61
C LEU A 12 20.21 -1.24 17.05
N LYS A 13 20.88 -0.10 17.21
CA LYS A 13 21.24 0.48 18.52
C LYS A 13 20.60 1.86 18.69
N PRO A 14 19.31 1.95 19.11
CA PRO A 14 18.60 3.23 19.22
C PRO A 14 19.31 4.26 20.09
N ALA A 15 20.00 3.81 21.14
CA ALA A 15 20.76 4.68 22.03
C ALA A 15 21.81 5.53 21.30
N VAL A 16 22.44 5.00 20.23
CA VAL A 16 23.45 5.74 19.47
C VAL A 16 22.82 6.95 18.77
N ILE A 17 21.70 6.75 18.07
CA ILE A 17 20.99 7.81 17.36
C ILE A 17 20.42 8.84 18.34
N LEU A 18 19.83 8.37 19.43
CA LEU A 18 19.28 9.25 20.47
C LEU A 18 20.36 10.09 21.15
N ASN A 19 21.56 9.55 21.37
CA ASN A 19 22.68 10.33 21.92
C ASN A 19 23.16 11.42 20.93
N SER A 20 23.18 11.13 19.62
CA SER A 20 23.49 12.13 18.60
C SER A 20 22.46 13.27 18.59
N ILE A 21 21.17 12.94 18.67
CA ILE A 21 20.10 13.95 18.77
C ILE A 21 20.24 14.76 20.06
N GLU A 22 20.56 14.11 21.18
CA GLU A 22 20.73 14.80 22.47
C GLU A 22 21.87 15.83 22.42
N ALA A 23 22.96 15.54 21.69
CA ALA A 23 24.10 16.45 21.57
C ALA A 23 23.78 17.77 20.86
N ILE A 24 22.79 17.75 19.95
CA ILE A 24 22.33 18.93 19.21
C ILE A 24 21.04 19.53 19.78
N ARG A 25 20.50 18.94 20.85
CA ARG A 25 19.22 19.34 21.45
C ARG A 25 19.45 20.38 22.53
N THR A 26 18.71 21.48 22.46
CA THR A 26 18.66 22.50 23.51
C THR A 26 17.26 22.52 24.12
N VAL A 27 17.18 22.56 25.45
CA VAL A 27 15.92 22.70 26.19
C VAL A 27 15.95 24.03 26.94
N SER A 28 15.03 24.92 26.63
CA SER A 28 14.91 26.22 27.31
C SER A 28 14.36 26.04 28.73
N PRO A 29 14.57 27.03 29.63
CA PRO A 29 13.98 27.02 30.98
C PRO A 29 12.45 26.90 30.97
N GLU A 30 11.78 27.39 29.92
CA GLU A 30 10.33 27.32 29.70
C GLU A 30 9.89 25.97 29.09
N GLY A 31 10.81 25.01 28.93
CA GLY A 31 10.54 23.69 28.37
C GLY A 31 10.43 23.65 26.84
N ARG A 32 10.83 24.72 26.13
CA ARG A 32 10.87 24.69 24.66
C ARG A 32 12.08 23.91 24.18
N ILE A 33 11.88 23.05 23.20
CA ILE A 33 12.94 22.23 22.63
C ILE A 33 13.30 22.80 21.27
N SER A 34 14.59 23.02 21.05
CA SER A 34 15.16 23.36 19.75
C SER A 34 16.30 22.40 19.44
N PHE A 35 16.61 22.28 18.16
CA PHE A 35 17.71 21.45 17.66
C PHE A 35 18.59 22.30 16.77
N SER A 36 19.91 22.13 16.87
CA SER A 36 20.89 22.80 16.02
C SER A 36 21.36 21.88 14.89
N GLY A 37 21.44 22.40 13.66
CA GLY A 37 22.02 21.68 12.52
C GLY A 37 21.06 20.75 11.80
N PHE A 38 21.54 20.18 10.68
CA PHE A 38 20.77 19.31 9.78
C PHE A 38 20.83 17.82 10.16
N GLU A 39 21.63 17.46 11.17
CA GLU A 39 21.82 16.07 11.62
C GLU A 39 20.53 15.41 12.12
N LEU A 40 19.57 16.22 12.55
CA LEU A 40 18.25 15.74 12.95
C LEU A 40 17.46 15.15 11.77
N ASP A 41 17.64 15.71 10.57
CA ASP A 41 16.93 15.26 9.37
C ASP A 41 17.36 13.84 8.98
N ASP A 42 18.62 13.46 9.25
CA ASP A 42 19.13 12.10 9.06
C ASP A 42 18.70 11.15 10.21
N ALA A 43 18.65 11.66 11.43
CA ALA A 43 18.35 10.87 12.62
C ALA A 43 16.86 10.45 12.70
N LEU A 44 15.95 11.30 12.22
CA LEU A 44 14.50 11.07 12.24
C LEU A 44 14.08 9.81 11.45
N PRO A 45 14.42 9.64 10.15
CA PRO A 45 14.15 8.41 9.42
C PRO A 45 14.80 7.18 10.05
N ALA A 46 16.02 7.32 10.58
CA ALA A 46 16.73 6.23 11.26
C ALA A 46 15.92 5.74 12.47
N LEU A 47 15.50 6.64 13.37
CA LEU A 47 14.64 6.29 14.52
C LEU A 47 13.33 5.63 14.10
N GLN A 48 12.64 6.21 13.11
CA GLN A 48 11.40 5.65 12.59
C GLN A 48 11.58 4.21 12.10
N SER A 49 12.70 3.93 11.42
CA SER A 49 13.00 2.59 10.90
C SER A 49 13.30 1.56 12.01
N MET A 50 13.72 2.01 13.19
CA MET A 50 14.04 1.16 14.35
C MET A 50 12.81 0.75 15.17
N LEU A 51 11.64 1.35 14.92
CA LEU A 51 10.41 1.11 15.65
C LEU A 51 9.53 0.04 14.99
N GLU A 52 8.80 -0.69 15.84
CA GLU A 52 7.73 -1.61 15.48
C GLU A 52 6.38 -0.98 15.87
N PHE A 53 5.53 -0.77 14.87
CA PHE A 53 4.23 -0.10 15.03
C PHE A 53 3.10 -1.13 15.08
N PRO A 54 2.11 -0.98 15.97
CA PRO A 54 0.97 -1.87 16.04
C PRO A 54 0.02 -1.67 14.84
N PRO A 55 -0.85 -2.65 14.51
CA PRO A 55 -1.84 -2.51 13.44
C PRO A 55 -2.74 -1.28 13.56
N ALA A 56 -3.04 -0.84 14.79
CA ALA A 56 -3.82 0.38 15.05
C ALA A 56 -3.16 1.67 14.54
N ALA A 57 -1.86 1.65 14.23
CA ALA A 57 -1.12 2.79 13.68
C ALA A 57 -1.07 2.81 12.14
N ILE A 58 -1.88 1.99 11.45
CA ILE A 58 -1.81 1.83 9.98
C ILE A 58 -2.06 3.14 9.21
N ASP A 59 -2.96 3.98 9.72
CA ASP A 59 -3.31 5.27 9.13
C ASP A 59 -2.64 6.46 9.84
N VAL A 60 -1.64 6.19 10.70
CA VAL A 60 -0.92 7.25 11.41
C VAL A 60 0.31 7.67 10.62
N ASP A 61 0.50 8.98 10.49
CA ASP A 61 1.74 9.56 9.99
C ASP A 61 2.86 9.33 11.02
N LYS A 62 3.72 8.35 10.71
CA LYS A 62 4.81 7.90 11.58
C LYS A 62 5.88 8.97 11.75
N SER A 63 6.14 9.77 10.72
CA SER A 63 7.14 10.84 10.77
C SER A 63 6.69 11.93 11.73
N VAL A 64 5.42 12.35 11.62
CA VAL A 64 4.81 13.33 12.54
C VAL A 64 4.76 12.78 13.96
N LEU A 65 4.47 11.49 14.13
CA LEU A 65 4.44 10.84 15.45
C LEU A 65 5.81 10.82 16.12
N VAL A 66 6.87 10.43 15.38
CA VAL A 66 8.26 10.42 15.86
C VAL A 66 8.72 11.85 16.22
N TRP A 67 8.45 12.82 15.35
CA TRP A 67 8.76 14.23 15.59
C TRP A 67 8.10 14.77 16.86
N LYS A 68 6.79 14.54 17.02
CA LYS A 68 6.04 14.97 18.21
C LYS A 68 6.54 14.29 19.48
N ALA A 69 6.91 13.01 19.40
CA ALA A 69 7.48 12.30 20.53
C ALA A 69 8.81 12.93 20.96
N LEU A 70 9.74 13.15 20.04
CA LEU A 70 11.01 13.83 20.33
C LEU A 70 10.80 15.22 20.93
N SER A 71 9.94 16.01 20.29
CA SER A 71 9.60 17.39 20.72
C SER A 71 8.78 17.47 22.01
N SER A 72 8.45 16.33 22.65
CA SER A 72 7.72 16.30 23.92
C SER A 72 8.57 15.92 25.12
N ILE A 73 9.78 15.38 24.88
CA ILE A 73 10.67 14.94 25.94
C ILE A 73 11.46 16.15 26.39
N THR A 74 11.36 16.54 27.66
CA THR A 74 12.17 17.63 28.26
C THR A 74 13.34 17.11 29.09
N THR A 75 13.28 15.85 29.50
CA THR A 75 14.35 15.15 30.23
C THR A 75 15.44 14.63 29.29
N LYS A 76 16.44 13.93 29.84
CA LYS A 76 17.45 13.23 29.05
C LYS A 76 16.82 12.28 28.02
N LEU A 77 17.27 12.36 26.77
CA LEU A 77 16.81 11.49 25.71
C LEU A 77 17.47 10.10 25.83
N THR A 78 16.66 9.06 26.00
CA THR A 78 17.09 7.67 26.13
C THR A 78 16.08 6.76 25.42
N PRO A 79 16.43 5.49 25.10
CA PRO A 79 15.47 4.57 24.49
C PRO A 79 14.18 4.39 25.28
N ALA A 80 14.26 4.38 26.61
CA ALA A 80 13.10 4.22 27.49
C ALA A 80 12.24 5.50 27.53
N THR A 81 12.86 6.66 27.68
CA THR A 81 12.12 7.94 27.69
C THR A 81 11.45 8.21 26.35
N PHE A 82 12.12 7.88 25.25
CA PHE A 82 11.53 7.98 23.90
C PHE A 82 10.38 7.00 23.68
N GLU A 83 10.54 5.72 24.04
CA GLU A 83 9.47 4.72 23.90
C GLU A 83 8.23 5.11 24.73
N SER A 84 8.43 5.66 25.93
CA SER A 84 7.34 6.19 26.75
C SER A 84 6.64 7.39 26.09
N ALA A 85 7.41 8.35 25.59
CA ALA A 85 6.88 9.55 24.95
C ALA A 85 6.10 9.23 23.67
N ILE A 86 6.63 8.36 22.79
CA ILE A 86 5.94 8.02 21.54
C ILE A 86 4.62 7.28 21.81
N ASN A 87 4.56 6.41 22.82
CA ASN A 87 3.31 5.76 23.22
C ASN A 87 2.33 6.75 23.85
N THR A 88 2.82 7.74 24.59
CA THR A 88 1.97 8.81 25.15
C THR A 88 1.33 9.63 24.03
N VAL A 89 2.14 10.10 23.07
CA VAL A 89 1.64 10.85 21.90
C VAL A 89 0.69 9.99 21.07
N PHE A 90 1.02 8.72 20.84
CA PHE A 90 0.16 7.80 20.10
C PHE A 90 -1.19 7.57 20.79
N THR A 91 -1.18 7.37 22.11
CA THR A 91 -2.39 7.19 22.91
C THR A 91 -3.24 8.46 22.91
N ALA A 92 -2.64 9.63 23.10
CA ALA A 92 -3.34 10.91 23.04
C ALA A 92 -3.97 11.15 21.66
N GLN A 93 -3.24 10.86 20.57
CA GLN A 93 -3.78 10.97 19.21
C GLN A 93 -4.95 10.00 18.98
N ASN A 94 -4.88 8.78 19.51
CA ASN A 94 -5.95 7.79 19.39
C ASN A 94 -7.18 8.15 20.25
N ALA A 95 -6.99 8.87 21.35
CA ALA A 95 -8.06 9.36 22.21
C ALA A 95 -8.84 10.54 21.60
N THR A 96 -8.26 11.27 20.64
CA THR A 96 -8.95 12.36 19.92
C THR A 96 -10.23 11.84 19.27
N ILE A 97 -11.29 12.64 19.20
CA ILE A 97 -12.53 12.24 18.52
C ILE A 97 -12.31 12.27 17.00
N ASP A 98 -12.86 11.28 16.30
CA ASP A 98 -12.83 11.26 14.83
C ASP A 98 -13.65 12.42 14.26
N SER A 99 -13.02 13.19 13.39
CA SER A 99 -13.65 14.24 12.59
C SER A 99 -13.84 13.80 11.15
N ASP A 100 -14.84 14.37 10.49
CA ASP A 100 -15.09 14.15 9.07
C ASP A 100 -14.13 14.98 8.21
N TYR A 101 -13.56 14.33 7.19
CA TYR A 101 -12.70 14.97 6.20
C TYR A 101 -13.13 14.60 4.78
N HIS A 102 -12.89 15.51 3.85
CA HIS A 102 -13.06 15.32 2.42
C HIS A 102 -11.74 15.49 1.70
N ILE A 103 -11.30 14.44 1.03
CA ILE A 103 -10.11 14.45 0.20
C ILE A 103 -10.53 14.65 -1.23
N LEU A 104 -10.01 15.69 -1.86
CA LEU A 104 -10.26 16.01 -3.26
C LEU A 104 -9.11 15.47 -4.10
N THR A 105 -9.44 14.65 -5.09
CA THR A 105 -8.49 14.00 -5.99
C THR A 105 -9.10 13.80 -7.38
N SER A 106 -8.36 13.24 -8.32
CA SER A 106 -8.89 12.78 -9.60
C SER A 106 -8.27 11.45 -10.01
N VAL A 107 -8.90 10.79 -10.98
CA VAL A 107 -8.49 9.48 -11.49
C VAL A 107 -8.61 9.41 -13.02
N SER A 108 -7.67 8.73 -13.66
CA SER A 108 -7.50 8.63 -15.12
C SER A 108 -8.52 7.70 -15.79
N PHE A 109 -9.79 7.76 -15.40
CA PHE A 109 -10.80 6.81 -15.87
C PHE A 109 -12.15 7.48 -16.12
N ASN A 110 -12.90 6.92 -17.06
CA ASN A 110 -14.28 7.29 -17.32
C ASN A 110 -15.26 6.42 -16.48
N PRO A 111 -16.05 7.03 -15.57
CA PRO A 111 -16.97 6.36 -14.65
C PRO A 111 -18.30 5.93 -15.26
N ASN A 112 -18.48 6.03 -16.58
CA ASN A 112 -19.69 5.58 -17.24
C ASN A 112 -19.94 4.08 -17.00
N GLY A 113 -21.15 3.78 -16.50
CA GLY A 113 -21.55 2.43 -16.11
C GLY A 113 -21.06 1.98 -14.73
N LEU A 114 -20.30 2.80 -14.01
CA LEU A 114 -19.89 2.53 -12.62
C LEU A 114 -20.76 3.29 -11.61
N ASN A 115 -20.80 2.77 -10.40
CA ASN A 115 -21.45 3.42 -9.27
C ASN A 115 -20.66 4.68 -8.90
N ARG A 116 -21.34 5.83 -8.94
CA ARG A 116 -20.72 7.13 -8.60
C ARG A 116 -20.44 7.29 -7.11
N ARG A 117 -21.02 6.43 -6.28
CA ARG A 117 -20.78 6.36 -4.85
C ARG A 117 -20.47 4.92 -4.46
N THR A 118 -19.31 4.70 -3.86
CA THR A 118 -18.88 3.39 -3.37
C THR A 118 -18.33 3.52 -1.96
N THR A 119 -18.75 2.63 -1.05
CA THR A 119 -18.19 2.55 0.31
C THR A 119 -17.17 1.41 0.37
N ILE A 120 -15.98 1.71 0.88
CA ILE A 120 -14.87 0.77 1.07
C ILE A 120 -14.32 1.02 2.47
N ASP A 121 -14.35 0.01 3.33
CA ASP A 121 -13.78 0.07 4.69
C ASP A 121 -14.21 1.30 5.52
N GLY A 122 -15.51 1.61 5.49
CA GLY A 122 -16.09 2.76 6.20
C GLY A 122 -15.81 4.13 5.55
N SER A 123 -15.03 4.19 4.48
CA SER A 123 -14.78 5.39 3.68
C SER A 123 -15.66 5.42 2.44
N THR A 124 -16.10 6.60 2.02
CA THR A 124 -16.99 6.77 0.86
C THR A 124 -16.27 7.49 -0.26
N ILE A 125 -16.14 6.84 -1.42
CA ILE A 125 -15.66 7.45 -2.66
C ILE A 125 -16.85 7.98 -3.43
N ARG A 126 -16.84 9.27 -3.79
CA ARG A 126 -17.78 9.89 -4.71
C ARG A 126 -17.07 10.37 -5.96
N LEU A 127 -17.44 9.82 -7.11
CA LEU A 127 -16.95 10.22 -8.43
C LEU A 127 -17.90 11.28 -9.02
N LEU A 128 -17.33 12.36 -9.55
CA LEU A 128 -18.06 13.52 -10.04
C LEU A 128 -18.13 13.53 -11.57
N ASP A 129 -19.25 13.99 -12.11
CA ASP A 129 -19.43 14.29 -13.54
C ASP A 129 -19.02 15.72 -13.91
N THR A 130 -18.74 16.54 -12.90
CA THR A 130 -18.49 17.98 -13.03
C THR A 130 -17.24 18.38 -12.25
N GLU A 131 -16.96 19.68 -12.27
CA GLU A 131 -16.01 20.32 -11.36
C GLU A 131 -16.32 20.03 -9.88
N PHE A 132 -15.31 20.23 -9.02
CA PHE A 132 -15.51 20.18 -7.59
C PHE A 132 -16.57 21.20 -7.14
N PRO A 133 -17.37 20.90 -6.11
CA PRO A 133 -18.32 21.86 -5.54
C PRO A 133 -17.65 23.19 -5.19
N LYS A 134 -18.34 24.31 -5.47
CA LYS A 134 -17.81 25.67 -5.32
C LYS A 134 -17.17 25.95 -3.95
N LYS A 135 -17.70 25.36 -2.87
CA LYS A 135 -17.18 25.50 -1.51
C LYS A 135 -15.72 25.07 -1.32
N TYR A 136 -15.19 24.20 -2.20
CA TYR A 136 -13.78 23.81 -2.16
C TYR A 136 -12.90 24.65 -3.10
N GLY A 137 -13.49 25.30 -4.11
CA GLY A 137 -12.79 25.80 -5.28
C GLY A 137 -11.70 26.81 -4.96
N SER A 138 -12.05 27.91 -4.29
CA SER A 138 -11.11 28.99 -3.97
C SER A 138 -9.95 28.51 -3.10
N ASN A 139 -10.27 27.86 -1.97
CA ASN A 139 -9.29 27.37 -1.00
C ASN A 139 -8.33 26.34 -1.63
N ARG A 140 -8.84 25.44 -2.48
CA ARG A 140 -8.02 24.44 -3.16
C ARG A 140 -7.06 25.09 -4.15
N ILE A 141 -7.54 26.01 -4.99
CA ILE A 141 -6.72 26.71 -5.98
C ILE A 141 -5.61 27.48 -5.28
N GLU A 142 -5.95 28.24 -4.24
CA GLU A 142 -4.97 29.02 -3.47
C GLU A 142 -3.88 28.12 -2.86
N ALA A 143 -4.27 27.02 -2.21
CA ALA A 143 -3.32 26.08 -1.61
C ALA A 143 -2.35 25.48 -2.64
N ILE A 144 -2.87 25.07 -3.80
CA ILE A 144 -2.07 24.51 -4.89
C ILE A 144 -1.11 25.56 -5.47
N THR A 145 -1.59 26.77 -5.74
CA THR A 145 -0.75 27.87 -6.26
C THR A 145 0.36 28.22 -5.28
N ARG A 146 0.06 28.27 -3.98
CA ARG A 146 1.05 28.53 -2.92
C ARG A 146 2.10 27.43 -2.84
N ALA A 147 1.68 26.16 -2.98
CA ALA A 147 2.57 25.01 -2.91
C ALA A 147 3.49 24.84 -4.13
N LYS A 148 3.26 25.58 -5.24
CA LYS A 148 4.09 25.56 -6.46
C LYS A 148 4.34 24.14 -7.00
N ILE A 149 3.28 23.33 -7.03
CA ILE A 149 3.39 21.93 -7.44
C ILE A 149 3.75 21.83 -8.94
N PRO A 150 4.77 21.04 -9.34
CA PRO A 150 5.27 21.00 -10.72
C PRO A 150 4.47 20.08 -11.64
N VAL A 151 3.22 19.75 -11.30
CA VAL A 151 2.36 18.83 -12.07
C VAL A 151 0.96 19.40 -12.22
N ASP A 152 0.25 18.98 -13.27
CA ASP A 152 -1.17 19.32 -13.42
C ASP A 152 -1.96 18.75 -12.21
N PRO A 153 -2.54 19.61 -11.36
CA PRO A 153 -3.25 19.17 -10.16
C PRO A 153 -4.50 18.37 -10.46
N THR A 154 -5.10 18.55 -11.64
CA THR A 154 -6.32 17.86 -12.06
C THR A 154 -6.31 17.73 -13.58
N PRO A 155 -5.58 16.72 -14.10
CA PRO A 155 -5.39 16.55 -15.53
C PRO A 155 -6.70 16.53 -16.31
N LYS A 156 -6.65 17.09 -17.53
CA LYS A 156 -7.85 17.28 -18.35
C LYS A 156 -8.53 15.95 -18.65
N GLY A 157 -9.84 15.88 -18.36
CA GLY A 157 -10.66 14.71 -18.63
C GLY A 157 -10.53 13.58 -17.60
N TYR A 158 -9.70 13.76 -16.55
CA TYR A 158 -9.73 12.87 -15.41
C TYR A 158 -11.03 13.07 -14.63
N THR A 159 -11.53 11.98 -14.06
CA THR A 159 -12.72 12.03 -13.22
C THR A 159 -12.36 12.52 -11.84
N ARG A 160 -13.01 13.59 -11.40
CA ARG A 160 -12.81 14.15 -10.06
C ARG A 160 -13.46 13.24 -9.02
N GLY A 161 -12.78 13.08 -7.90
CA GLY A 161 -13.20 12.25 -6.78
C GLY A 161 -13.21 13.04 -5.48
N ILE A 162 -14.24 12.86 -4.67
CA ILE A 162 -14.27 13.27 -3.27
C ILE A 162 -14.32 12.00 -2.43
N ILE A 163 -13.31 11.82 -1.58
CA ILE A 163 -13.26 10.69 -0.65
C ILE A 163 -13.58 11.22 0.74
N HIS A 164 -14.69 10.76 1.29
CA HIS A 164 -15.09 11.04 2.66
C HIS A 164 -14.52 9.99 3.61
N VAL A 165 -13.84 10.46 4.66
CA VAL A 165 -13.22 9.63 5.69
C VAL A 165 -13.44 10.24 7.07
N ARG A 166 -13.49 9.37 8.08
CA ARG A 166 -13.39 9.75 9.49
C ARG A 166 -11.99 9.42 9.99
N ALA A 167 -11.31 10.40 10.58
CA ALA A 167 -9.95 10.28 11.08
C ALA A 167 -9.69 11.22 12.26
N LYS A 168 -8.58 10.99 12.97
CA LYS A 168 -8.16 11.80 14.13
C LYS A 168 -7.54 13.15 13.75
N ASN A 169 -7.01 13.26 12.54
CA ASN A 169 -6.33 14.45 12.04
C ASN A 169 -6.26 14.43 10.49
N PRO A 170 -5.93 15.56 9.84
CA PRO A 170 -5.88 15.67 8.39
C PRO A 170 -4.86 14.75 7.71
N TYR A 171 -3.72 14.46 8.35
CA TYR A 171 -2.67 13.58 7.82
C TYR A 171 -3.13 12.12 7.79
N GLY A 172 -3.76 11.65 8.87
CA GLY A 172 -4.39 10.33 8.87
C GLY A 172 -5.56 10.23 7.90
N ALA A 173 -6.30 11.33 7.70
CA ALA A 173 -7.38 11.39 6.72
C ALA A 173 -6.88 11.17 5.29
N ILE A 174 -5.81 11.86 4.86
CA ILE A 174 -5.26 11.67 3.52
C ILE A 174 -4.68 10.27 3.32
N THR A 175 -3.96 9.73 4.31
CA THR A 175 -3.41 8.36 4.24
C THR A 175 -4.52 7.35 4.06
N LYS A 176 -5.58 7.43 4.87
CA LYS A 176 -6.75 6.54 4.77
C LYS A 176 -7.49 6.71 3.45
N ALA A 177 -7.69 7.95 3.00
CA ALA A 177 -8.38 8.23 1.75
C ALA A 177 -7.63 7.68 0.54
N LEU A 178 -6.31 7.94 0.44
CA LEU A 178 -5.47 7.42 -0.63
C LEU A 178 -5.46 5.89 -0.61
N ARG A 179 -5.27 5.24 0.54
CA ARG A 179 -5.41 3.78 0.66
C ARG A 179 -6.76 3.28 0.14
N THR A 180 -7.85 3.97 0.47
CA THR A 180 -9.22 3.60 0.04
C THR A 180 -9.37 3.63 -1.48
N ILE A 181 -8.96 4.72 -2.13
CA ILE A 181 -9.06 4.83 -3.59
C ILE A 181 -8.03 3.97 -4.31
N ASP A 182 -6.86 3.74 -3.71
CA ASP A 182 -5.84 2.80 -4.18
C ASP A 182 -6.40 1.37 -4.21
N LEU A 183 -7.14 0.94 -3.18
CA LEU A 183 -7.79 -0.38 -3.18
C LEU A 183 -8.83 -0.52 -4.29
N GLN A 184 -9.66 0.51 -4.51
CA GLN A 184 -10.63 0.50 -5.62
C GLN A 184 -9.91 0.34 -6.96
N ARG A 185 -8.87 1.15 -7.21
CA ARG A 185 -8.15 1.06 -8.48
C ARG A 185 -7.31 -0.20 -8.60
N ALA A 186 -6.81 -0.79 -7.51
CA ALA A 186 -6.06 -2.04 -7.57
C ALA A 186 -6.92 -3.15 -8.18
N ILE A 187 -8.19 -3.23 -7.76
CA ILE A 187 -9.15 -4.17 -8.33
C ILE A 187 -9.52 -3.80 -9.77
N LEU A 188 -9.71 -2.51 -10.07
CA LEU A 188 -9.97 -2.09 -11.46
C LEU A 188 -8.79 -2.45 -12.38
N CYS A 189 -7.55 -2.14 -12.00
CA CYS A 189 -6.35 -2.49 -12.73
C CYS A 189 -6.18 -4.02 -12.86
N LEU A 190 -6.48 -4.81 -11.83
CA LEU A 190 -6.50 -6.28 -11.96
C LEU A 190 -7.50 -6.78 -13.00
N LEU A 191 -8.66 -6.13 -13.12
CA LEU A 191 -9.70 -6.48 -14.09
C LEU A 191 -9.40 -5.92 -15.50
N CYS A 192 -8.57 -4.90 -15.61
CA CYS A 192 -8.44 -4.08 -16.82
C CYS A 192 -7.03 -4.06 -17.45
N ASN A 193 -5.96 -4.42 -16.72
CA ASN A 193 -4.57 -4.46 -17.22
C ASN A 193 -4.29 -5.72 -18.06
N TYR A 194 -5.23 -6.20 -18.87
CA TYR A 194 -5.18 -7.55 -19.45
C TYR A 194 -4.30 -7.70 -20.71
N ARG A 195 -3.74 -6.61 -21.25
CA ARG A 195 -2.93 -6.65 -22.47
C ARG A 195 -1.47 -6.40 -22.16
N MET A 196 -0.64 -7.42 -22.38
CA MET A 196 0.80 -7.24 -22.51
C MET A 196 1.06 -6.36 -23.75
N GLU A 197 1.82 -5.28 -23.57
CA GLU A 197 2.26 -4.43 -24.65
C GLU A 197 3.55 -4.98 -25.25
N TYR A 198 3.49 -5.53 -26.47
CA TYR A 198 4.69 -6.01 -27.17
C TYR A 198 5.54 -4.86 -27.73
N ARG A 199 4.92 -3.72 -28.04
CA ARG A 199 5.56 -2.45 -28.44
C ARG A 199 4.94 -1.29 -27.66
N GLY A 200 5.20 -1.27 -26.36
CA GLY A 200 4.80 -0.19 -25.47
C GLY A 200 5.88 0.88 -25.37
N ILE A 201 5.49 2.07 -24.91
CA ILE A 201 6.46 3.09 -24.51
C ILE A 201 6.96 2.71 -23.11
N GLU A 202 8.28 2.59 -22.94
CA GLU A 202 8.90 2.03 -21.72
C GLU A 202 8.60 2.84 -20.46
N TRP A 203 8.51 4.16 -20.58
CA TRP A 203 8.25 5.09 -19.47
C TRP A 203 6.76 5.32 -19.17
N ILE A 204 5.84 4.63 -19.87
CA ILE A 204 4.41 4.69 -19.53
C ILE A 204 4.10 3.60 -18.50
N PRO A 205 3.60 3.98 -17.30
CA PRO A 205 3.21 3.01 -16.28
C PRO A 205 2.16 2.02 -16.79
N ILE A 206 2.20 0.80 -16.27
CA ILE A 206 1.35 -0.31 -16.74
C ILE A 206 -0.11 -0.11 -16.32
N ASN A 207 -0.36 0.54 -15.19
CA ASN A 207 -1.73 0.77 -14.72
C ASN A 207 -2.54 1.66 -15.66
N VAL A 208 -3.70 1.15 -16.06
CA VAL A 208 -4.66 1.89 -16.88
C VAL A 208 -5.50 2.89 -16.06
N VAL A 209 -5.66 2.67 -14.75
CA VAL A 209 -6.36 3.59 -13.83
C VAL A 209 -5.38 4.11 -12.80
N ARG A 210 -5.04 5.41 -12.90
CA ARG A 210 -4.08 6.11 -12.05
C ARG A 210 -4.73 7.30 -11.35
N LEU A 211 -4.10 7.79 -10.29
CA LEU A 211 -4.48 9.07 -9.68
C LEU A 211 -4.11 10.25 -10.57
N GLY A 212 -4.73 11.41 -10.35
CA GLY A 212 -4.26 12.69 -10.86
C GLY A 212 -3.11 13.27 -10.03
N GLY A 213 -2.60 14.43 -10.46
CA GLY A 213 -1.35 14.97 -9.95
C GLY A 213 -1.38 15.48 -8.50
N CYS A 214 -2.52 15.96 -7.99
CA CYS A 214 -2.58 16.54 -6.64
C CYS A 214 -3.80 16.12 -5.81
N HIS A 215 -3.62 16.16 -4.49
CA HIS A 215 -4.64 15.85 -3.49
C HIS A 215 -4.66 16.92 -2.40
N THR A 216 -5.87 17.31 -1.98
CA THR A 216 -6.08 18.29 -0.90
C THR A 216 -7.07 17.77 0.12
N VAL A 217 -6.88 18.15 1.39
CA VAL A 217 -7.73 17.72 2.51
C VAL A 217 -8.57 18.90 2.99
N HIS A 218 -9.87 18.69 3.07
CA HIS A 218 -10.84 19.71 3.45
C HIS A 218 -11.74 19.22 4.58
N TYR A 219 -12.27 20.17 5.36
CA TYR A 219 -13.42 19.93 6.21
C TYR A 219 -14.71 19.83 5.38
N PRO A 220 -15.83 19.31 5.94
CA PRO A 220 -17.10 19.22 5.24
C PRO A 220 -17.65 20.56 4.75
N ASP A 221 -17.29 21.67 5.40
CA ASP A 221 -17.67 23.03 5.02
C ASP A 221 -16.89 23.57 3.80
N GLY A 222 -15.78 22.93 3.42
CA GLY A 222 -14.94 23.31 2.29
C GLY A 222 -13.63 24.02 2.64
N LYS A 223 -13.41 24.39 3.91
CA LYS A 223 -12.14 24.95 4.38
C LYS A 223 -11.02 23.92 4.27
N MET A 224 -9.78 24.37 4.02
CA MET A 224 -8.61 23.49 4.09
C MET A 224 -8.47 22.95 5.51
N ALA A 225 -8.32 21.63 5.62
CA ALA A 225 -8.03 20.98 6.89
C ALA A 225 -6.53 20.92 7.18
N ALA A 226 -5.70 21.02 6.14
CA ALA A 226 -4.25 21.14 6.22
C ALA A 226 -3.74 22.10 5.13
N GLU A 227 -2.65 22.81 5.39
CA GLU A 227 -2.02 23.68 4.39
C GLU A 227 -1.23 22.89 3.34
N THR A 228 -0.85 21.66 3.68
CA THR A 228 -0.11 20.76 2.79
C THR A 228 -0.95 20.34 1.58
N VAL A 229 -0.30 20.27 0.42
CA VAL A 229 -0.84 19.66 -0.80
C VAL A 229 -0.01 18.41 -1.09
N TRP A 230 -0.68 17.27 -1.28
CA TRP A 230 -0.02 16.00 -1.55
C TRP A 230 0.04 15.76 -3.07
N PHE A 231 1.19 15.32 -3.55
CA PHE A 231 1.41 14.96 -4.95
C PHE A 231 2.47 13.87 -5.04
N GLU A 232 2.51 13.16 -6.16
CA GLU A 232 3.57 12.20 -6.44
C GLU A 232 4.71 12.91 -7.20
N PRO A 233 5.94 12.97 -6.69
CA PRO A 233 7.05 13.67 -7.35
C PRO A 233 7.36 13.12 -8.75
N ASN A 234 7.22 11.80 -8.94
CA ASN A 234 7.45 11.13 -10.22
C ASN A 234 6.15 10.95 -11.02
N TYR A 235 5.14 11.78 -10.75
CA TYR A 235 3.86 11.70 -11.41
C TYR A 235 4.03 11.78 -12.93
N THR A 236 3.30 10.91 -13.62
CA THR A 236 3.20 10.90 -15.08
C THR A 236 1.73 10.85 -15.40
N GLU A 237 1.26 11.62 -16.38
CA GLU A 237 -0.14 11.53 -16.78
C GLU A 237 -0.38 10.25 -17.58
N ALA A 238 -1.41 9.48 -17.22
CA ALA A 238 -1.91 8.35 -18.01
C ALA A 238 -3.09 8.75 -18.92
N PRO A 239 -3.27 8.05 -20.06
CA PRO A 239 -4.48 8.16 -20.86
C PRO A 239 -5.75 7.83 -20.07
N ILE A 240 -6.87 8.45 -20.44
CA ILE A 240 -8.16 8.18 -19.82
C ILE A 240 -8.64 6.76 -20.22
N TYR A 241 -8.73 5.87 -19.23
CA TYR A 241 -9.30 4.55 -19.41
C TYR A 241 -10.82 4.63 -19.60
N ARG A 242 -11.32 4.03 -20.69
CA ARG A 242 -12.75 3.99 -21.03
C ARG A 242 -13.22 2.54 -21.07
N PRO A 243 -13.91 2.03 -20.02
CA PRO A 243 -14.37 0.65 -20.01
C PRO A 243 -15.46 0.45 -21.07
N ALA A 244 -15.30 -0.56 -21.93
CA ALA A 244 -16.30 -0.89 -22.95
C ALA A 244 -17.64 -1.38 -22.33
N GLN A 245 -17.57 -2.10 -21.20
CA GLN A 245 -18.73 -2.64 -20.48
C GLN A 245 -18.71 -2.20 -19.01
N GLY A 246 -18.96 -0.92 -18.76
CA GLY A 246 -18.87 -0.32 -17.42
C GLY A 246 -19.74 -1.02 -16.37
N SER A 247 -20.95 -1.47 -16.71
CA SER A 247 -21.85 -2.17 -15.79
C SER A 247 -21.33 -3.56 -15.36
N VAL A 248 -20.72 -4.30 -16.29
CA VAL A 248 -20.07 -5.59 -16.00
C VAL A 248 -18.84 -5.37 -15.12
N LEU A 249 -18.04 -4.34 -15.44
CA LEU A 249 -16.90 -3.95 -14.62
C LEU A 249 -17.32 -3.58 -13.20
N GLN A 250 -18.40 -2.81 -13.04
CA GLN A 250 -18.96 -2.47 -11.74
C GLN A 250 -19.39 -3.71 -10.94
N LYS A 251 -20.08 -4.66 -11.58
CA LYS A 251 -20.49 -5.92 -10.93
C LYS A 251 -19.27 -6.71 -10.45
N ASN A 252 -18.23 -6.80 -11.27
CA ASN A 252 -16.99 -7.50 -10.93
C ASN A 252 -16.24 -6.80 -9.79
N LEU A 253 -16.11 -5.46 -9.85
CA LEU A 253 -15.52 -4.64 -8.79
C LEU A 253 -16.24 -4.85 -7.45
N SER A 254 -17.57 -4.73 -7.43
CA SER A 254 -18.38 -4.94 -6.23
C SER A 254 -18.24 -6.36 -5.68
N ASN A 255 -18.19 -7.38 -6.55
CA ASN A 255 -17.99 -8.76 -6.12
C ASN A 255 -16.60 -8.98 -5.50
N CYS A 256 -15.55 -8.43 -6.11
CA CYS A 256 -14.18 -8.54 -5.60
C CYS A 256 -14.03 -7.82 -4.25
N LEU A 257 -14.50 -6.58 -4.12
CA LEU A 257 -14.48 -5.84 -2.85
C LEU A 257 -15.24 -6.60 -1.75
N ARG A 258 -16.43 -7.10 -2.05
CA ARG A 258 -17.22 -7.88 -1.09
C ARG A 258 -16.48 -9.15 -0.63
N ARG A 259 -15.81 -9.85 -1.55
CA ARG A 259 -15.02 -11.06 -1.20
C ARG A 259 -13.77 -10.70 -0.41
N LEU A 260 -13.08 -9.63 -0.78
CA LEU A 260 -11.90 -9.12 -0.07
C LEU A 260 -12.21 -8.90 1.42
N PHE A 261 -13.25 -8.12 1.72
CA PHE A 261 -13.62 -7.79 3.10
C PHE A 261 -14.37 -8.91 3.85
N LYS A 262 -14.72 -10.00 3.16
CA LYS A 262 -15.21 -11.23 3.80
C LYS A 262 -14.08 -12.19 4.21
N SER A 263 -12.86 -11.96 3.75
CA SER A 263 -11.71 -12.81 4.07
C SER A 263 -11.28 -12.61 5.52
N ASN A 264 -10.91 -13.71 6.19
CA ASN A 264 -10.33 -13.67 7.54
C ASN A 264 -8.96 -12.97 7.60
N TYR A 265 -8.32 -12.77 6.44
CA TYR A 265 -7.03 -12.10 6.27
C TYR A 265 -7.14 -10.96 5.23
N ALA A 266 -8.25 -10.22 5.27
CA ALA A 266 -8.52 -9.09 4.39
C ALA A 266 -7.43 -8.00 4.44
N ALA A 267 -6.81 -7.79 5.61
CA ALA A 267 -5.74 -6.80 5.77
C ALA A 267 -4.51 -7.15 4.91
N GLN A 268 -4.07 -8.41 4.94
CA GLN A 268 -2.93 -8.89 4.15
C GLN A 268 -3.22 -8.81 2.64
N LEU A 269 -4.43 -9.20 2.22
CA LEU A 269 -4.86 -9.07 0.82
C LEU A 269 -4.90 -7.60 0.38
N SER A 270 -5.42 -6.72 1.23
CA SER A 270 -5.48 -5.27 0.97
C SER A 270 -4.08 -4.69 0.82
N ASP A 271 -3.16 -5.01 1.72
CA ASP A 271 -1.78 -4.53 1.64
C ASP A 271 -1.04 -5.06 0.40
N ALA A 272 -1.30 -6.31 -0.02
CA ALA A 272 -0.76 -6.85 -1.27
C ALA A 272 -1.33 -6.11 -2.51
N LEU A 273 -2.63 -5.84 -2.54
CA LEU A 273 -3.28 -5.05 -3.60
C LEU A 273 -2.74 -3.62 -3.69
N LEU A 274 -2.50 -2.98 -2.54
CA LEU A 274 -1.89 -1.65 -2.48
C LEU A 274 -0.46 -1.65 -3.03
N ARG A 275 0.35 -2.67 -2.68
CA ARG A 275 1.70 -2.84 -3.24
C ARG A 275 1.65 -3.05 -4.74
N TYR A 276 0.75 -3.92 -5.21
CA TYR A 276 0.54 -4.19 -6.63
C TYR A 276 0.25 -2.92 -7.43
N VAL A 277 -0.75 -2.15 -7.01
CA VAL A 277 -1.17 -1.00 -7.81
C VAL A 277 -0.12 0.10 -7.77
N ARG A 278 0.54 0.34 -6.63
CA ARG A 278 1.61 1.34 -6.55
C ARG A 278 2.84 0.92 -7.33
N ALA A 279 3.17 -0.38 -7.38
CA ALA A 279 4.28 -0.88 -8.20
C ALA A 279 4.06 -0.59 -9.68
N LEU A 280 2.83 -0.79 -10.18
CA LEU A 280 2.51 -0.58 -11.60
C LEU A 280 2.15 0.87 -11.95
N ASP A 281 2.16 1.78 -10.95
CA ASP A 281 2.12 3.23 -11.15
C ASP A 281 3.50 3.82 -11.43
N GLU A 282 4.58 3.05 -11.22
CA GLU A 282 5.95 3.50 -11.43
C GLU A 282 6.27 3.78 -12.90
N ARG A 283 6.99 4.88 -13.12
CA ARG A 283 7.52 5.26 -14.43
C ARG A 283 8.65 4.32 -14.88
N ASP A 284 9.54 3.97 -13.96
CA ASP A 284 10.65 3.05 -14.20
C ASP A 284 10.19 1.60 -14.01
N GLN A 285 10.27 0.81 -15.07
CA GLN A 285 9.79 -0.57 -15.10
C GLN A 285 10.69 -1.52 -14.30
N ASN A 286 11.97 -1.22 -14.11
CA ASN A 286 12.84 -2.00 -13.24
C ASN A 286 12.41 -1.84 -11.78
N ASN A 287 12.12 -0.61 -11.37
CA ASN A 287 11.55 -0.32 -10.05
C ASN A 287 10.15 -0.92 -9.88
N ALA A 288 9.31 -0.83 -10.91
CA ALA A 288 7.99 -1.46 -10.95
C ALA A 288 8.10 -2.98 -10.70
N PHE A 289 9.04 -3.64 -11.38
CA PHE A 289 9.25 -5.08 -11.27
C PHE A 289 9.64 -5.51 -9.86
N ILE A 290 10.61 -4.83 -9.24
CA ILE A 290 11.04 -5.12 -7.86
C ILE A 290 9.90 -4.90 -6.86
N LYS A 291 9.15 -3.79 -7.00
CA LYS A 291 8.01 -3.48 -6.13
C LYS A 291 6.86 -4.49 -6.30
N LEU A 292 6.60 -4.93 -7.53
CA LEU A 292 5.58 -5.93 -7.87
C LEU A 292 5.95 -7.30 -7.30
N TRP A 293 7.24 -7.68 -7.35
CA TRP A 293 7.73 -8.89 -6.69
C TRP A 293 7.42 -8.86 -5.20
N GLY A 294 7.65 -7.72 -4.54
CA GLY A 294 7.26 -7.54 -3.14
C GLY A 294 5.75 -7.63 -2.88
N ALA A 295 4.88 -7.42 -3.88
CA ALA A 295 3.44 -7.65 -3.77
C ALA A 295 3.09 -9.15 -3.83
N VAL A 296 3.77 -9.91 -4.69
CA VAL A 296 3.64 -11.37 -4.78
C VAL A 296 4.15 -12.05 -3.51
N GLU A 297 5.29 -11.61 -2.99
CA GLU A 297 5.87 -12.10 -1.72
C GLU A 297 4.93 -11.87 -0.54
N ALA A 298 4.20 -10.75 -0.51
CA ALA A 298 3.26 -10.45 0.55
C ALA A 298 2.15 -11.51 0.69
N LEU A 299 1.80 -12.21 -0.39
CA LEU A 299 0.81 -13.30 -0.38
C LEU A 299 1.47 -14.66 -0.19
N THR A 300 2.64 -14.88 -0.81
CA THR A 300 3.25 -16.21 -0.91
C THR A 300 4.35 -16.48 0.10
N SER A 301 4.93 -15.49 0.76
CA SER A 301 5.98 -15.68 1.77
C SER A 301 6.01 -14.48 2.73
N PRO A 302 4.92 -14.23 3.49
CA PRO A 302 4.84 -13.05 4.33
C PRO A 302 5.94 -13.05 5.40
N GLY A 303 6.74 -11.98 5.44
CA GLY A 303 7.73 -11.74 6.49
C GLY A 303 9.06 -12.48 6.35
N GLU A 304 9.25 -13.26 5.27
CA GLU A 304 10.51 -13.96 4.98
C GLU A 304 10.81 -13.91 3.48
N ALA A 305 12.05 -13.59 3.10
CA ALA A 305 12.49 -13.59 1.70
C ALA A 305 12.82 -15.03 1.22
N LYS A 306 11.86 -15.96 1.32
CA LYS A 306 12.01 -17.34 0.87
C LYS A 306 11.51 -17.49 -0.57
N TYR A 307 12.37 -17.16 -1.53
CA TYR A 307 12.01 -17.15 -2.95
C TYR A 307 11.50 -18.51 -3.46
N ASP A 308 11.99 -19.62 -2.93
CA ASP A 308 11.50 -20.95 -3.31
C ASP A 308 10.01 -21.16 -2.99
N LEU A 309 9.50 -20.51 -1.93
CA LEU A 309 8.07 -20.54 -1.59
C LEU A 309 7.24 -19.78 -2.62
N VAL A 310 7.74 -18.62 -3.08
CA VAL A 310 7.09 -17.82 -4.12
C VAL A 310 6.88 -18.66 -5.37
N ILE A 311 7.96 -19.29 -5.85
CA ILE A 311 7.96 -20.10 -7.08
C ILE A 311 7.01 -21.29 -6.94
N ARG A 312 7.12 -22.04 -5.84
CA ARG A 312 6.26 -23.20 -5.56
C ARG A 312 4.77 -22.84 -5.51
N ARG A 313 4.41 -21.84 -4.69
CA ARG A 313 3.01 -21.49 -4.42
C ARG A 313 2.34 -20.81 -5.62
N CYS A 314 3.07 -20.00 -6.39
CA CYS A 314 2.56 -19.44 -7.65
C CYS A 314 2.33 -20.53 -8.70
N SER A 315 3.33 -21.39 -8.94
CA SER A 315 3.22 -22.45 -9.96
C SER A 315 2.16 -23.50 -9.65
N PHE A 316 1.85 -23.74 -8.37
CA PHE A 316 0.78 -24.64 -7.92
C PHE A 316 -0.59 -24.34 -8.55
N LEU A 317 -0.87 -23.07 -8.88
CA LEU A 317 -2.14 -22.63 -9.45
C LEU A 317 -2.33 -23.00 -10.93
N TYR A 318 -1.34 -23.63 -11.56
CA TYR A 318 -1.33 -23.92 -12.99
C TYR A 318 -1.14 -25.41 -13.26
N ARG A 319 -1.82 -25.88 -14.33
CA ARG A 319 -1.73 -27.27 -14.78
C ARG A 319 -0.33 -27.62 -15.28
N ASP A 320 0.30 -26.74 -16.05
CA ASP A 320 1.68 -26.90 -16.50
C ASP A 320 2.66 -26.31 -15.46
N THR A 321 2.72 -26.95 -14.29
CA THR A 321 3.49 -26.47 -13.15
C THR A 321 4.98 -26.30 -13.49
N LEU A 322 5.55 -27.18 -14.33
CA LEU A 322 6.96 -27.14 -14.71
C LEU A 322 7.28 -25.91 -15.57
N TYR A 323 6.46 -25.62 -16.57
CA TYR A 323 6.64 -24.41 -17.39
C TYR A 323 6.56 -23.14 -16.53
N HIS A 324 5.51 -23.01 -15.71
CA HIS A 324 5.32 -21.84 -14.87
C HIS A 324 6.43 -21.69 -13.83
N ARG A 325 6.96 -22.80 -13.33
CA ARG A 325 8.16 -22.80 -12.49
C ARG A 325 9.35 -22.19 -13.23
N GLN A 326 9.65 -22.61 -14.46
CA GLN A 326 10.76 -22.04 -15.23
C GLN A 326 10.62 -20.53 -15.47
N ILE A 327 9.42 -20.06 -15.79
CA ILE A 327 9.16 -18.62 -15.93
C ILE A 327 9.42 -17.88 -14.61
N LEU A 328 8.95 -18.41 -13.47
CA LEU A 328 9.18 -17.80 -12.17
C LEU A 328 10.65 -17.84 -11.72
N GLU A 329 11.39 -18.89 -12.05
CA GLU A 329 12.83 -19.01 -11.79
C GLU A 329 13.61 -17.95 -12.59
N HIS A 330 13.27 -17.75 -13.86
CA HIS A 330 13.79 -16.66 -14.70
C HIS A 330 13.52 -15.28 -14.09
N LEU A 331 12.28 -15.01 -13.67
CA LEU A 331 11.93 -13.74 -13.03
C LEU A 331 12.70 -13.52 -11.72
N ARG A 332 12.92 -14.59 -10.93
CA ARG A 332 13.76 -14.52 -9.73
C ARG A 332 15.19 -14.12 -10.07
N GLU A 333 15.76 -14.71 -11.12
CA GLU A 333 17.11 -14.41 -11.58
C GLU A 333 17.23 -12.93 -12.01
N CYS A 334 16.29 -12.45 -12.84
CA CYS A 334 16.25 -11.03 -13.23
C CYS A 334 16.16 -10.10 -12.01
N ARG A 335 15.33 -10.44 -11.01
CA ARG A 335 15.19 -9.64 -9.79
C ARG A 335 16.50 -9.61 -9.01
N ASN A 336 17.17 -10.75 -8.89
CA ASN A 336 18.44 -10.84 -8.17
C ASN A 336 19.53 -10.02 -8.86
N GLN A 337 19.60 -10.07 -10.19
CA GLN A 337 20.52 -9.25 -10.97
C GLN A 337 20.24 -7.75 -10.76
N SER A 338 18.98 -7.30 -10.89
CA SER A 338 18.64 -5.89 -10.67
C SER A 338 18.89 -5.41 -9.23
N VAL A 339 18.68 -6.26 -8.22
CA VAL A 339 18.89 -5.90 -6.81
C VAL A 339 20.36 -5.94 -6.39
N HIS A 340 21.15 -6.88 -6.93
CA HIS A 340 22.54 -7.10 -6.48
C HIS A 340 23.59 -6.49 -7.42
N ALA A 341 23.36 -6.50 -8.74
CA ALA A 341 24.28 -5.94 -9.73
C ALA A 341 23.89 -4.53 -10.19
N GLY A 342 22.67 -4.08 -9.86
CA GLY A 342 22.14 -2.80 -10.37
C GLY A 342 21.76 -2.85 -11.85
N ASP A 343 21.73 -4.05 -12.44
CA ASP A 343 21.46 -4.24 -13.86
C ASP A 343 20.01 -3.83 -14.20
N GLN A 344 19.89 -2.97 -15.20
CA GLN A 344 18.62 -2.59 -15.78
C GLN A 344 18.31 -3.52 -16.95
N SER A 345 17.10 -4.07 -16.98
CA SER A 345 16.63 -4.91 -18.08
C SER A 345 15.80 -4.09 -19.04
N ASP A 346 16.15 -4.14 -20.33
CA ASP A 346 15.32 -3.62 -21.43
C ASP A 346 13.97 -4.34 -21.51
N SER A 347 13.86 -5.53 -20.91
CA SER A 347 12.64 -6.33 -20.85
C SER A 347 11.88 -6.19 -19.53
N ALA A 348 12.22 -5.23 -18.66
CA ALA A 348 11.60 -5.08 -17.35
C ALA A 348 10.06 -4.93 -17.41
N LYS A 349 9.54 -4.25 -18.45
CA LYS A 349 8.08 -4.13 -18.67
C LYS A 349 7.42 -5.49 -18.94
N ILE A 350 8.10 -6.35 -19.73
CA ILE A 350 7.65 -7.72 -20.01
C ILE A 350 7.65 -8.54 -18.72
N HIS A 351 8.70 -8.43 -17.91
CA HIS A 351 8.78 -9.09 -16.60
C HIS A 351 7.64 -8.68 -15.67
N CYS A 352 7.26 -7.39 -15.69
CA CYS A 352 6.08 -6.90 -14.96
C CYS A 352 4.79 -7.56 -15.43
N TYR A 353 4.54 -7.69 -16.74
CA TYR A 353 3.34 -8.38 -17.25
C TYR A 353 3.31 -9.87 -16.89
N GLN A 354 4.45 -10.56 -16.98
CA GLN A 354 4.56 -11.95 -16.57
C GLN A 354 4.24 -12.09 -15.07
N LEU A 355 4.84 -11.25 -14.23
CA LEU A 355 4.64 -11.28 -12.78
C LEU A 355 3.22 -10.86 -12.36
N GLN A 356 2.62 -9.89 -13.06
CA GLN A 356 1.22 -9.49 -12.88
C GLN A 356 0.28 -10.69 -13.07
N THR A 357 0.57 -11.58 -14.03
CA THR A 357 -0.26 -12.76 -14.29
C THR A 357 -0.30 -13.72 -13.09
N TYR A 358 0.84 -13.88 -12.40
CA TYR A 358 0.91 -14.67 -11.18
C TYR A 358 0.22 -13.97 -10.01
N PHE A 359 0.41 -12.67 -9.85
CA PHE A 359 -0.29 -11.88 -8.82
C PHE A 359 -1.81 -11.93 -9.00
N TYR A 360 -2.30 -11.79 -10.23
CA TYR A 360 -3.71 -11.95 -10.59
C TYR A 360 -4.23 -13.31 -10.13
N SER A 361 -3.53 -14.39 -10.49
CA SER A 361 -3.98 -15.75 -10.17
C SER A 361 -4.03 -16.02 -8.67
N LEU A 362 -3.04 -15.51 -7.92
CA LEU A 362 -3.04 -15.57 -6.45
C LEU A 362 -4.23 -14.82 -5.85
N VAL A 363 -4.47 -13.57 -6.26
CA VAL A 363 -5.59 -12.78 -5.71
C VAL A 363 -6.91 -13.47 -5.99
N PHE A 364 -7.15 -13.94 -7.22
CA PHE A 364 -8.40 -14.63 -7.55
C PHE A 364 -8.54 -15.98 -6.86
N PHE A 365 -7.44 -16.70 -6.61
CA PHE A 365 -7.45 -17.89 -5.74
C PHE A 365 -7.93 -17.54 -4.33
N HIS A 366 -7.37 -16.51 -3.69
CA HIS A 366 -7.79 -16.11 -2.34
C HIS A 366 -9.23 -15.61 -2.30
N LEU A 367 -9.67 -14.81 -3.28
CA LEU A 367 -11.05 -14.33 -3.36
C LEU A 367 -12.05 -15.46 -3.67
N ALA A 368 -11.64 -16.50 -4.39
CA ALA A 368 -12.45 -17.69 -4.65
C ALA A 368 -12.68 -18.51 -3.38
N ASN A 369 -11.67 -18.61 -2.52
CA ASN A 369 -11.62 -19.47 -1.33
C ASN A 369 -11.78 -18.68 -0.01
N VAL A 370 -12.56 -17.60 -0.05
CA VAL A 370 -12.73 -16.65 1.08
C VAL A 370 -13.22 -17.30 2.38
N HIS A 371 -13.95 -18.41 2.29
CA HIS A 371 -14.51 -19.13 3.44
C HIS A 371 -13.75 -20.41 3.80
N GLU A 372 -12.74 -20.80 3.01
CA GLU A 372 -12.04 -22.08 3.17
C GLU A 372 -10.88 -22.00 4.17
N PHE A 373 -10.25 -20.83 4.30
CA PHE A 373 -9.05 -20.65 5.11
C PHE A 373 -9.27 -19.64 6.24
N ALA A 374 -8.87 -19.99 7.45
CA ALA A 374 -8.89 -19.13 8.63
C ALA A 374 -7.77 -18.08 8.60
N SER A 375 -6.67 -18.34 7.88
CA SER A 375 -5.54 -17.41 7.78
C SER A 375 -4.81 -17.51 6.43
N LEU A 376 -3.97 -16.50 6.15
CA LEU A 376 -3.07 -16.54 4.99
C LEU A 376 -2.08 -17.71 5.08
N ASP A 377 -1.62 -18.04 6.29
CA ASP A 377 -0.69 -19.15 6.52
C ASP A 377 -1.33 -20.50 6.19
N GLU A 378 -2.61 -20.69 6.53
CA GLU A 378 -3.35 -21.90 6.19
C GLU A 378 -3.56 -22.01 4.67
N ALA A 379 -3.92 -20.91 4.00
CA ALA A 379 -4.00 -20.87 2.54
C ALA A 379 -2.64 -21.22 1.89
N ASN A 380 -1.55 -20.73 2.49
CA ASN A 380 -0.19 -21.02 2.05
C ASN A 380 0.23 -22.48 2.29
N GLN A 381 -0.23 -23.11 3.37
CA GLN A 381 -0.04 -24.55 3.58
C GLN A 381 -0.79 -25.39 2.54
N PHE A 382 -1.96 -24.92 2.10
CA PHE A 382 -2.68 -25.56 0.98
C PHE A 382 -1.89 -25.45 -0.32
N LEU A 383 -1.33 -24.28 -0.64
CA LEU A 383 -0.48 -24.07 -1.82
C LEU A 383 0.87 -24.81 -1.76
N ASP A 384 1.24 -25.34 -0.58
CA ASP A 384 2.42 -26.18 -0.40
C ASP A 384 2.15 -27.67 -0.63
N LEU A 385 0.89 -28.06 -0.87
CA LEU A 385 0.53 -29.44 -1.16
C LEU A 385 1.13 -29.90 -2.51
N PRO A 386 1.37 -31.20 -2.66
CA PRO A 386 1.76 -31.76 -3.96
C PRO A 386 0.69 -31.51 -5.02
N THR A 387 1.10 -31.22 -6.25
CA THR A 387 0.19 -31.11 -7.41
C THR A 387 -0.15 -32.48 -8.01
N ASP A 388 0.61 -33.51 -7.67
CA ASP A 388 0.39 -34.89 -8.12
C ASP A 388 -0.79 -35.55 -7.39
N LYS A 389 -1.77 -36.01 -8.18
CA LYS A 389 -3.02 -36.59 -7.68
C LYS A 389 -2.78 -37.88 -6.89
N ASP A 390 -1.86 -38.73 -7.34
CA ASP A 390 -1.60 -40.02 -6.67
C ASP A 390 -0.96 -39.82 -5.30
N THR A 391 -0.05 -38.85 -5.21
CA THR A 391 0.53 -38.40 -3.95
C THR A 391 -0.54 -37.86 -3.00
N LEU A 392 -1.46 -37.03 -3.49
CA LEU A 392 -2.58 -36.51 -2.68
C LEU A 392 -3.51 -37.64 -2.19
N LEU A 393 -3.85 -38.60 -3.05
CA LEU A 393 -4.67 -39.75 -2.68
C LEU A 393 -3.98 -40.64 -1.63
N LYS A 394 -2.67 -40.87 -1.77
CA LYS A 394 -1.86 -41.57 -0.78
C LYS A 394 -1.86 -40.84 0.56
N GLN A 395 -1.65 -39.52 0.56
CA GLN A 395 -1.70 -38.71 1.79
C GLN A 395 -3.08 -38.73 2.45
N LYS A 396 -4.17 -38.61 1.68
CA LYS A 396 -5.54 -38.73 2.17
C LYS A 396 -5.77 -40.06 2.88
N ARG A 397 -5.38 -41.17 2.25
CA ARG A 397 -5.51 -42.52 2.83
C ARG A 397 -4.74 -42.66 4.14
N MET A 398 -3.51 -42.15 4.20
CA MET A 398 -2.68 -42.20 5.42
C MET A 398 -3.30 -41.39 6.56
N ARG A 399 -3.80 -40.18 6.30
CA ARG A 399 -4.48 -39.34 7.30
C ARG A 399 -5.76 -39.99 7.82
N LEU A 400 -6.59 -40.55 6.94
CA LEU A 400 -7.80 -41.28 7.35
C LEU A 400 -7.48 -42.50 8.21
N LYS A 401 -6.37 -43.21 7.95
CA LYS A 401 -5.92 -44.31 8.80
C LYS A 401 -5.43 -43.81 10.15
N ALA A 402 -4.65 -42.73 10.19
CA ALA A 402 -4.15 -42.14 11.43
C ALA A 402 -5.27 -41.64 12.35
N LEU A 403 -6.33 -41.05 11.79
CA LEU A 403 -7.49 -40.58 12.57
C LEU A 403 -8.11 -41.68 13.43
N ARG A 404 -8.12 -42.94 12.96
CA ARG A 404 -8.64 -44.10 13.72
C ARG A 404 -7.85 -44.43 14.99
N PHE A 405 -6.66 -43.86 15.17
CA PHE A 405 -5.83 -44.07 16.37
C PHE A 405 -5.89 -42.89 17.35
N VAL A 406 -6.53 -41.77 16.97
CA VAL A 406 -6.66 -40.57 17.80
C VAL A 406 -8.12 -40.21 18.10
N SER A 407 -9.08 -40.79 17.37
CA SER A 407 -10.50 -40.89 17.74
C SER A 407 -10.74 -42.17 18.53
#